data_AF-A0A0M8SSC8-F1
#
_entry.id   AF-A0A0M8SSC8-F1
#
_cell.length_a   1.000
_cell.length_b   1.000
_cell.length_c   1.000
_cell.angle_alpha   90.00
_cell.angle_beta   90.00
_cell.angle_gamma   90.00
#
_symmetry.space_group_name_H-M   'P 1'
#
loop_
_entity.id
_entity.type
_entity.pdbx_description
1 polymer ?
#
loop_
_entity_poly.entity_id
_entity_poly.type
_entity_poly.pdbx_seq_one_letter_code
_entity_poly.pdbx_strand_id
1 'polypeptide(L)'
;MTGWAWLMAVLARLHRTGAPADAPVRAEPVERPLGAGALVGGRPASTTDELRPFPAPHRARAVPVPVVLAEQWQARRDPRLVYARMSNAERARMLRQRPDCELCGRRPSAAVDHDAGTGRVRGVLCRSCNSWLGSMEAALRVPQRRMQNQAAYLHWRFEAGGPAALAWYLGELSYLGLSEKEFADGLNQVRQLLSVPCVYWTDDGRPPSRDTQWTKTGPLEDAEEADRHHRRLRCALGHENVVVTAFEPDDGVNSPVPRGLIKPFTGDAHSVYGHRLYTHT
;
A
#
# COMPACT_ATOMS: atom_id res chain seq x y z
N MET A 1 -25.76 9.62 -0.72
CA MET A 1 -25.66 8.68 0.41
C MET A 1 -26.30 7.36 0.00
N THR A 2 -25.79 6.20 0.47
CA THR A 2 -26.25 4.79 0.27
C THR A 2 -25.48 3.84 -0.68
N GLY A 3 -24.21 4.10 -1.02
CA GLY A 3 -23.32 3.07 -1.58
C GLY A 3 -22.50 2.29 -0.54
N TRP A 4 -22.10 2.99 0.54
CA TRP A 4 -21.14 2.48 1.53
C TRP A 4 -21.73 1.62 2.64
N ALA A 5 -22.98 1.90 3.05
CA ALA A 5 -23.63 1.17 4.14
C ALA A 5 -23.96 -0.30 3.77
N TRP A 6 -24.19 -0.58 2.49
CA TRP A 6 -24.52 -1.93 2.01
C TRP A 6 -23.29 -2.85 1.95
N LEU A 7 -22.12 -2.31 1.60
CA LEU A 7 -20.87 -3.08 1.55
C LEU A 7 -20.41 -3.55 2.94
N MET A 8 -20.62 -2.72 3.97
CA MET A 8 -20.29 -3.07 5.36
C MET A 8 -21.22 -4.15 5.95
N ALA A 9 -22.47 -4.22 5.51
CA ALA A 9 -23.44 -5.21 6.01
C ALA A 9 -23.21 -6.63 5.48
N VAL A 10 -22.58 -6.79 4.31
CA VAL A 10 -22.27 -8.11 3.72
C VAL A 10 -21.05 -8.75 4.40
N LEU A 11 -20.07 -7.94 4.84
CA LEU A 11 -18.85 -8.44 5.49
C LEU A 11 -19.10 -8.89 6.94
N ALA A 12 -20.07 -8.30 7.64
CA ALA A 12 -20.41 -8.67 9.02
C ALA A 12 -21.13 -10.02 9.17
N ARG A 13 -21.58 -10.67 8.07
CA ARG A 13 -22.45 -11.85 8.13
C ARG A 13 -21.73 -13.20 7.97
N LEU A 14 -20.42 -13.20 7.75
CA LEU A 14 -19.63 -14.45 7.63
C LEU A 14 -18.96 -14.89 8.95
N HIS A 15 -19.21 -14.17 10.05
CA HIS A 15 -18.77 -14.57 11.38
C HIS A 15 -19.78 -15.49 12.06
N ARG A 16 -19.61 -16.81 11.89
CA ARG A 16 -19.88 -17.81 12.93
C ARG A 16 -19.47 -19.20 12.45
N THR A 17 -18.30 -19.64 12.92
CA THR A 17 -18.02 -20.94 13.56
C THR A 17 -16.50 -21.05 13.74
N GLY A 18 -16.03 -21.10 14.98
CA GLY A 18 -14.62 -21.27 15.31
C GLY A 18 -14.19 -22.73 15.38
N ALA A 19 -12.87 -22.94 15.30
CA ALA A 19 -12.12 -24.09 15.83
C ALA A 19 -10.61 -23.70 15.90
N PRO A 20 -9.80 -24.36 16.76
CA PRO A 20 -8.62 -23.76 17.38
C PRO A 20 -7.31 -23.91 16.58
N ALA A 21 -6.27 -23.23 17.10
CA ALA A 21 -4.91 -23.09 16.59
C ALA A 21 -4.19 -24.42 16.34
N ASP A 22 -3.61 -24.54 15.14
CA ASP A 22 -2.66 -25.59 14.77
C ASP A 22 -1.27 -24.99 14.48
N ALA A 23 -0.25 -25.80 14.79
CA ALA A 23 1.19 -25.56 14.77
C ALA A 23 1.75 -24.90 13.49
N PRO A 24 2.96 -24.28 13.56
CA PRO A 24 3.61 -23.68 12.39
C PRO A 24 3.78 -24.70 11.25
N VAL A 25 3.12 -24.45 10.12
CA VAL A 25 3.26 -25.25 8.91
C VAL A 25 4.58 -24.87 8.23
N ARG A 26 5.60 -25.70 8.40
CA ARG A 26 6.83 -25.67 7.60
C ARG A 26 6.71 -26.77 6.54
N ALA A 27 6.82 -26.41 5.26
CA ALA A 27 6.99 -27.42 4.21
C ALA A 27 8.43 -27.93 4.25
N GLU A 28 8.62 -29.24 4.30
CA GLU A 28 9.94 -29.88 4.45
C GLU A 28 10.83 -29.64 3.21
N PRO A 29 12.10 -29.22 3.39
CA PRO A 29 13.06 -29.05 2.31
C PRO A 29 13.86 -30.34 2.03
N VAL A 30 14.17 -30.56 0.76
CA VAL A 30 15.11 -31.59 0.28
C VAL A 30 16.54 -31.17 0.64
N GLU A 31 17.26 -32.01 1.39
CA GLU A 31 18.63 -31.77 1.85
C GLU A 31 19.67 -31.81 0.72
N ARG A 32 20.63 -30.88 0.73
CA ARG A 32 22.02 -31.04 0.25
C ARG A 32 22.99 -30.16 1.08
N PRO A 33 24.29 -30.50 1.15
CA PRO A 33 25.10 -30.26 2.35
C PRO A 33 25.85 -28.92 2.39
N LEU A 34 26.22 -28.58 3.63
CA LEU A 34 26.98 -27.43 4.14
C LEU A 34 28.38 -27.27 3.55
N GLY A 35 28.78 -26.00 3.34
CA GLY A 35 30.16 -25.57 3.16
C GLY A 35 30.48 -24.39 4.09
N ALA A 36 31.49 -24.55 4.94
CA ALA A 36 31.93 -23.63 5.97
C ALA A 36 32.71 -22.42 5.45
N GLY A 37 32.65 -21.29 6.18
CA GLY A 37 33.57 -20.17 6.00
C GLY A 37 33.26 -19.01 6.94
N ALA A 38 34.10 -18.82 7.95
CA ALA A 38 33.99 -17.81 9.00
C ALA A 38 34.71 -16.49 8.64
N LEU A 39 34.26 -15.36 9.20
CA LEU A 39 35.00 -14.44 10.08
C LEU A 39 34.61 -12.94 9.93
N VAL A 40 34.09 -12.40 11.05
CA VAL A 40 34.52 -11.19 11.80
C VAL A 40 34.42 -9.80 11.15
N GLY A 41 33.74 -8.88 11.88
CA GLY A 41 34.02 -7.44 11.82
C GLY A 41 32.88 -6.51 12.25
N GLY A 42 32.52 -6.47 13.54
CA GLY A 42 31.49 -5.55 14.07
C GLY A 42 32.01 -4.13 14.36
N ARG A 43 31.10 -3.15 14.30
CA ARG A 43 31.18 -1.88 15.05
C ARG A 43 29.77 -1.34 15.38
N PRO A 44 29.61 -0.60 16.49
CA PRO A 44 28.38 -0.56 17.27
C PRO A 44 27.39 0.54 16.86
N ALA A 45 26.13 0.33 17.24
CA ALA A 45 25.01 1.24 17.07
C ALA A 45 25.20 2.56 17.85
N SER A 46 25.04 3.70 17.18
CA SER A 46 24.88 5.00 17.83
C SER A 46 23.39 5.32 18.00
N THR A 47 23.00 5.44 19.26
CA THR A 47 21.74 5.95 19.76
C THR A 47 21.69 7.48 19.63
N THR A 48 21.03 7.99 18.60
CA THR A 48 20.42 9.32 18.63
C THR A 48 19.17 9.28 17.75
N ASP A 49 18.02 9.27 18.42
CA ASP A 49 16.69 9.41 17.85
C ASP A 49 16.50 10.88 17.41
N GLU A 50 17.23 11.29 16.38
CA GLU A 50 16.93 12.52 15.67
C GLU A 50 15.65 12.28 14.86
N LEU A 51 14.60 13.05 15.15
CA LEU A 51 13.37 13.17 14.37
C LEU A 51 13.73 13.17 12.88
N ARG A 52 13.62 12.01 12.24
CA ARG A 52 13.93 11.88 10.81
C ARG A 52 13.00 12.85 10.08
N PRO A 53 13.55 13.74 9.23
CA PRO A 53 12.72 14.63 8.44
C PRO A 53 11.71 13.79 7.67
N PHE A 54 10.45 14.24 7.65
CA PHE A 54 9.35 13.55 6.98
C PHE A 54 9.82 13.05 5.61
N PRO A 55 9.51 11.81 5.21
CA PRO A 55 9.91 11.34 3.91
C PRO A 55 9.41 12.34 2.87
N ALA A 56 10.34 12.80 2.03
CA ALA A 56 10.03 13.72 0.94
C ALA A 56 8.81 13.19 0.16
N PRO A 57 7.97 14.07 -0.39
CA PRO A 57 6.89 13.62 -1.25
C PRO A 57 7.46 12.69 -2.31
N HIS A 58 6.78 11.57 -2.55
CA HIS A 58 7.22 10.55 -3.51
C HIS A 58 7.71 11.23 -4.80
N ARG A 59 8.92 10.90 -5.31
CA ARG A 59 9.60 11.65 -6.40
C ARG A 59 8.73 11.94 -7.62
N ALA A 60 7.78 11.05 -7.93
CA ALA A 60 6.76 11.26 -8.98
C ALA A 60 5.86 12.50 -8.77
N ARG A 61 5.85 13.09 -7.58
CA ARG A 61 5.05 14.22 -7.08
C ARG A 61 5.91 15.36 -6.56
N ALA A 62 7.05 15.63 -7.22
CA ALA A 62 7.91 16.77 -6.91
C ALA A 62 7.18 18.14 -6.97
N VAL A 63 6.05 18.21 -7.68
CA VAL A 63 5.20 19.41 -7.76
C VAL A 63 3.76 19.03 -7.42
N PRO A 64 3.10 19.75 -6.51
CA PRO A 64 1.68 19.56 -6.22
C PRO A 64 0.79 19.65 -7.47
N VAL A 65 -0.37 19.02 -7.40
CA VAL A 65 -1.41 19.18 -8.41
C VAL A 65 -2.22 20.45 -8.10
N PRO A 66 -2.57 21.27 -9.11
CA PRO A 66 -3.45 22.42 -8.88
C PRO A 66 -4.77 22.01 -8.24
N VAL A 67 -5.22 22.79 -7.27
CA VAL A 67 -6.54 22.58 -6.64
C VAL A 67 -7.60 23.19 -7.55
N VAL A 68 -8.52 22.35 -7.98
CA VAL A 68 -9.74 22.71 -8.71
C VAL A 68 -10.92 22.47 -7.77
N LEU A 69 -12.08 23.11 -7.94
CA LEU A 69 -13.24 22.79 -7.10
C LEU A 69 -13.84 21.43 -7.49
N ALA A 70 -14.29 20.64 -6.50
CA ALA A 70 -14.79 19.28 -6.74
C ALA A 70 -16.01 19.26 -7.68
N GLU A 71 -16.87 20.28 -7.61
CA GLU A 71 -18.04 20.47 -8.46
C GLU A 71 -17.65 20.66 -9.93
N GLN A 72 -16.51 21.32 -10.18
CA GLN A 72 -15.98 21.49 -11.53
C GLN A 72 -15.48 20.16 -12.11
N TRP A 73 -14.94 19.27 -11.27
CA TRP A 73 -14.63 17.91 -11.71
C TRP A 73 -15.89 17.12 -12.03
N GLN A 74 -16.89 17.18 -11.15
CA GLN A 74 -18.14 16.45 -11.33
C GLN A 74 -18.86 16.89 -12.61
N ALA A 75 -18.89 18.19 -12.90
CA ALA A 75 -19.50 18.73 -14.13
C ALA A 75 -18.86 18.23 -15.42
N ARG A 76 -17.58 17.79 -15.38
CA ARG A 76 -16.85 17.24 -16.55
C ARG A 76 -17.07 15.75 -16.77
N ARG A 77 -17.65 15.03 -15.80
CA ARG A 77 -17.81 13.57 -15.83
C ARG A 77 -19.08 13.20 -16.57
N ASP A 78 -18.99 12.18 -17.43
CA ASP A 78 -20.18 11.51 -17.95
C ASP A 78 -20.61 10.40 -16.99
N PRO A 79 -21.75 10.52 -16.29
CA PRO A 79 -22.20 9.53 -15.32
C PRO A 79 -22.60 8.18 -15.95
N ARG A 80 -22.80 8.13 -17.27
CA ARG A 80 -23.16 6.90 -18.00
C ARG A 80 -21.93 6.12 -18.45
N LEU A 81 -20.75 6.74 -18.47
CA LEU A 81 -19.53 6.13 -18.96
C LEU A 81 -18.90 5.24 -17.90
N VAL A 82 -18.84 3.94 -18.20
CA VAL A 82 -18.26 2.92 -17.32
C VAL A 82 -17.07 2.27 -18.02
N TYR A 83 -15.90 2.28 -17.38
CA TYR A 83 -14.63 1.86 -17.99
C TYR A 83 -14.68 0.43 -18.55
N ALA A 84 -15.28 -0.50 -17.80
CA ALA A 84 -15.42 -1.91 -18.19
C ALA A 84 -16.28 -2.12 -19.44
N ARG A 85 -17.14 -1.15 -19.79
CA ARG A 85 -18.02 -1.21 -20.97
C ARG A 85 -17.43 -0.48 -22.19
N MET A 86 -16.31 0.21 -22.03
CA MET A 86 -15.63 0.90 -23.13
C MET A 86 -14.81 -0.07 -23.96
N SER A 87 -14.95 0.01 -25.28
CA SER A 87 -14.04 -0.58 -26.24
C SER A 87 -12.66 0.10 -26.22
N ASN A 88 -11.64 -0.59 -26.74
CA ASN A 88 -10.31 0.00 -26.92
C ASN A 88 -10.33 1.22 -27.85
N ALA A 89 -11.20 1.21 -28.87
CA ALA A 89 -11.37 2.34 -29.78
C ALA A 89 -11.94 3.58 -29.08
N GLU A 90 -12.92 3.41 -28.19
CA GLU A 90 -13.48 4.51 -27.40
C GLU A 90 -12.46 5.08 -26.42
N ARG A 91 -11.68 4.22 -25.74
CA ARG A 91 -10.59 4.65 -24.86
C ARG A 91 -9.54 5.45 -25.64
N ALA A 92 -9.13 4.95 -26.80
CA ALA A 92 -8.17 5.63 -27.67
C ALA A 92 -8.71 6.97 -28.21
N ARG A 93 -10.00 7.03 -28.56
CA ARG A 93 -10.67 8.27 -28.98
C ARG A 93 -10.68 9.30 -27.85
N MET A 94 -11.01 8.89 -26.63
CA MET A 94 -11.02 9.77 -25.47
C MET A 94 -9.63 10.35 -25.18
N LEU A 95 -8.59 9.53 -25.26
CA LEU A 95 -7.19 9.97 -25.13
C LEU A 95 -6.78 10.97 -26.21
N ARG A 96 -7.22 10.78 -27.47
CA ARG A 96 -6.93 11.74 -28.57
C ARG A 96 -7.65 13.07 -28.41
N GLN A 97 -8.89 13.06 -27.91
CA GLN A 97 -9.69 14.27 -27.71
C GLN A 97 -9.19 15.13 -26.54
N ARG A 98 -8.44 14.53 -25.62
CA ARG A 98 -7.93 15.17 -24.40
C ARG A 98 -6.45 14.79 -24.25
N PRO A 99 -5.57 15.37 -25.09
CA PRO A 99 -4.19 14.90 -25.25
C PRO A 99 -3.33 15.12 -24.01
N ASP A 100 -3.69 16.07 -23.15
CA ASP A 100 -2.98 16.37 -21.90
C ASP A 100 -3.71 15.82 -20.68
N CYS A 101 -2.93 15.46 -19.66
CA CYS A 101 -3.43 14.96 -18.39
C CYS A 101 -4.37 15.99 -17.75
N GLU A 102 -5.64 15.65 -17.60
CA GLU A 102 -6.64 16.59 -17.08
C GLU A 102 -6.33 17.01 -15.65
N LEU A 103 -5.70 16.15 -14.84
CA LEU A 103 -5.37 16.45 -13.45
C LEU A 103 -4.20 17.43 -13.31
N CYS A 104 -3.05 17.11 -13.92
CA CYS A 104 -1.83 17.89 -13.67
C CYS A 104 -1.52 18.92 -14.76
N GLY A 105 -2.06 18.77 -15.97
CA GLY A 105 -1.79 19.63 -17.13
C GLY A 105 -0.35 19.59 -17.65
N ARG A 106 0.52 18.72 -17.13
CA ARG A 106 1.99 18.77 -17.37
C ARG A 106 2.52 17.67 -18.29
N ARG A 107 1.73 16.62 -18.54
CA ARG A 107 2.17 15.42 -19.25
C ARG A 107 1.06 14.91 -20.15
N PRO A 108 1.39 14.23 -21.26
CA PRO A 108 0.40 13.61 -22.12
C PRO A 108 -0.48 12.62 -21.36
N SER A 109 -1.76 12.59 -21.73
CA SER A 109 -2.71 11.57 -21.30
C SER A 109 -2.30 10.20 -21.82
N ALA A 110 -2.36 9.21 -20.93
CA ALA A 110 -1.94 7.83 -21.23
C ALA A 110 -2.92 6.77 -20.72
N ALA A 111 -3.88 7.15 -19.87
CA ALA A 111 -4.87 6.24 -19.31
C ALA A 111 -6.22 6.95 -19.13
N VAL A 112 -7.30 6.21 -19.27
CA VAL A 112 -8.64 6.64 -18.85
C VAL A 112 -8.80 6.28 -17.37
N ASP A 113 -8.91 7.30 -16.52
CA ASP A 113 -9.12 7.16 -15.09
C ASP A 113 -10.56 6.82 -14.79
N HIS A 114 -10.77 5.97 -13.79
CA HIS A 114 -12.08 5.55 -13.37
C HIS A 114 -12.11 5.26 -11.89
N ASP A 115 -13.30 5.35 -11.33
CA ASP A 115 -13.53 5.00 -9.95
C ASP A 115 -13.41 3.51 -9.70
N ALA A 116 -12.54 3.12 -8.77
CA ALA A 116 -12.23 1.70 -8.60
C ALA A 116 -13.33 0.92 -7.86
N GLY A 117 -14.36 1.59 -7.33
CA GLY A 117 -15.53 0.93 -6.73
C GLY A 117 -16.70 0.80 -7.72
N THR A 118 -16.96 1.84 -8.49
CA THR A 118 -18.13 1.94 -9.39
C THR A 118 -17.81 1.70 -10.86
N GLY A 119 -16.53 1.75 -11.23
CA GLY A 119 -16.07 1.69 -12.63
C GLY A 119 -16.39 2.93 -13.46
N ARG A 120 -16.99 3.98 -12.87
CA ARG A 120 -17.37 5.20 -13.59
C ARG A 120 -16.12 5.97 -14.01
N VAL A 121 -16.08 6.39 -15.27
CA VAL A 121 -14.94 7.14 -15.81
C VAL A 121 -14.92 8.56 -15.23
N ARG A 122 -13.73 9.01 -14.81
CA ARG A 122 -13.52 10.37 -14.29
C ARG A 122 -12.91 11.30 -15.33
N GLY A 123 -12.01 10.78 -16.16
CA GLY A 123 -11.29 11.57 -17.17
C GLY A 123 -10.11 10.81 -17.77
N VAL A 124 -9.18 11.54 -18.38
CA VAL A 124 -7.91 11.00 -18.88
C VAL A 124 -6.72 11.63 -18.19
N LEU A 125 -5.76 10.79 -17.82
CA LEU A 125 -4.63 11.16 -16.99
C LEU A 125 -3.32 10.63 -17.58
N CYS A 126 -2.21 11.28 -17.23
CA CYS A 126 -0.90 10.68 -17.46
C CYS A 126 -0.71 9.45 -16.55
N ARG A 127 0.18 8.54 -16.96
CA ARG A 127 0.47 7.28 -16.25
C ARG A 127 0.79 7.49 -14.76
N SER A 128 1.56 8.53 -14.46
CA SER A 128 1.96 8.86 -13.08
C SER A 128 0.78 9.33 -12.22
N CYS A 129 -0.10 10.18 -12.76
CA CYS A 129 -1.27 10.66 -12.02
C CYS A 129 -2.25 9.51 -11.77
N ASN A 130 -2.56 8.74 -12.80
CA ASN A 130 -3.46 7.59 -12.73
C ASN A 130 -2.98 6.54 -11.71
N SER A 131 -1.69 6.20 -11.73
CA SER A 131 -1.12 5.23 -10.78
C SER A 131 -1.26 5.71 -9.34
N TRP A 132 -0.98 6.99 -9.08
CA TRP A 132 -1.03 7.54 -7.73
C TRP A 132 -2.47 7.63 -7.19
N LEU A 133 -3.43 8.07 -8.02
CA LEU A 133 -4.85 8.08 -7.63
C LEU A 133 -5.35 6.67 -7.29
N GLY A 134 -4.99 5.68 -8.10
CA GLY A 134 -5.30 4.28 -7.81
C GLY A 134 -4.75 3.82 -6.46
N SER A 135 -3.55 4.27 -6.07
CA SER A 135 -2.98 3.98 -4.76
C SER A 135 -3.63 4.77 -3.62
N MET A 136 -4.07 6.01 -3.86
CA MET A 136 -4.86 6.77 -2.87
C MET A 136 -6.19 6.08 -2.58
N GLU A 137 -6.90 5.62 -3.61
CA GLU A 137 -8.12 4.83 -3.41
C GLU A 137 -7.86 3.50 -2.72
N ALA A 138 -6.74 2.84 -3.06
CA ALA A 138 -6.34 1.59 -2.42
C ALA A 138 -6.01 1.78 -0.93
N ALA A 139 -5.48 2.95 -0.53
CA ALA A 139 -5.26 3.29 0.88
C ALA A 139 -6.57 3.45 1.68
N LEU A 140 -7.70 3.67 1.00
CA LEU A 140 -9.01 3.72 1.64
C LEU A 140 -9.71 2.36 1.66
N ARG A 141 -8.97 1.26 1.46
CA ARG A 141 -9.53 -0.10 1.42
C ARG A 141 -8.65 -1.09 2.17
N VAL A 142 -9.30 -2.09 2.75
CA VAL A 142 -8.60 -3.27 3.28
C VAL A 142 -8.04 -4.08 2.11
N PRO A 143 -6.75 -4.46 2.11
CA PRO A 143 -6.14 -5.21 1.03
C PRO A 143 -6.67 -6.65 0.99
N GLN A 144 -7.17 -7.06 -0.18
CA GLN A 144 -7.55 -8.46 -0.43
C GLN A 144 -6.34 -9.38 -0.59
N ARG A 145 -5.20 -8.86 -1.07
CA ARG A 145 -3.98 -9.63 -1.36
C ARG A 145 -2.75 -9.06 -0.66
N ARG A 146 -2.25 -7.92 -1.12
CA ARG A 146 -1.11 -7.20 -0.53
C ARG A 146 -1.38 -5.71 -0.59
N MET A 147 -1.13 -5.00 0.50
CA MET A 147 -1.16 -3.54 0.54
C MET A 147 -0.16 -2.99 -0.47
N GLN A 148 -0.62 -2.13 -1.38
CA GLN A 148 0.27 -1.51 -2.35
C GLN A 148 1.25 -0.57 -1.64
N ASN A 149 2.51 -0.53 -2.08
CA ASN A 149 3.56 0.27 -1.43
C ASN A 149 3.19 1.75 -1.30
N GLN A 150 2.59 2.34 -2.35
CA GLN A 150 2.17 3.74 -2.33
C GLN A 150 0.96 3.97 -1.41
N ALA A 151 0.07 2.98 -1.28
CA ALA A 151 -1.04 3.03 -0.33
C ALA A 151 -0.52 2.92 1.12
N ALA A 152 0.39 1.98 1.39
CA ALA A 152 1.07 1.85 2.69
C ALA A 152 1.81 3.15 3.05
N TYR A 153 2.55 3.74 2.10
CA TYR A 153 3.21 5.03 2.28
C TYR A 153 2.25 6.12 2.74
N LEU A 154 1.04 6.20 2.19
CA LEU A 154 0.04 7.19 2.60
C LEU A 154 -0.43 6.97 4.04
N HIS A 155 -0.68 5.72 4.45
CA HIS A 155 -1.02 5.42 5.85
C HIS A 155 0.09 5.84 6.80
N TRP A 156 1.34 5.46 6.51
CA TRP A 156 2.48 5.78 7.36
C TRP A 156 2.80 7.28 7.38
N ARG A 157 2.67 7.96 6.23
CA ARG A 157 2.82 9.42 6.14
C ARG A 157 1.76 10.13 6.97
N PHE A 158 0.51 9.67 6.89
CA PHE A 158 -0.59 10.21 7.70
C PHE A 158 -0.41 9.89 9.19
N GLU A 159 0.10 8.73 9.55
CA GLU A 159 0.46 8.41 10.93
C GLU A 159 1.48 9.39 11.50
N ALA A 160 2.52 9.69 10.73
CA ALA A 160 3.60 10.56 11.17
C ALA A 160 3.20 12.05 11.20
N GLY A 161 2.43 12.50 10.21
CA GLY A 161 2.15 13.93 9.99
C GLY A 161 0.70 14.36 10.20
N GLY A 162 -0.19 13.43 10.54
CA GLY A 162 -1.62 13.68 10.66
C GLY A 162 -2.23 14.30 9.39
N PRO A 163 -3.31 15.09 9.53
CA PRO A 163 -3.95 15.79 8.42
C PRO A 163 -3.00 16.71 7.64
N ALA A 164 -2.03 17.34 8.30
CA ALA A 164 -1.06 18.23 7.63
C ALA A 164 -0.24 17.50 6.54
N ALA A 165 -0.07 16.18 6.66
CA ALA A 165 0.60 15.37 5.65
C ALA A 165 -0.20 15.24 4.33
N LEU A 166 -1.51 15.53 4.37
CA LEU A 166 -2.44 15.46 3.24
C LEU A 166 -2.52 16.76 2.43
N ALA A 167 -2.07 17.89 2.99
CA ALA A 167 -2.08 19.19 2.30
C ALA A 167 -1.37 19.17 0.93
N TRP A 168 -0.36 18.29 0.77
CA TRP A 168 0.35 18.10 -0.50
C TRP A 168 -0.53 17.50 -1.61
N TYR A 169 -1.63 16.84 -1.25
CA TYR A 169 -2.48 16.05 -2.15
C TYR A 169 -3.86 16.69 -2.37
N LEU A 170 -4.06 17.96 -2.00
CA LEU A 170 -5.37 18.62 -2.12
C LEU A 170 -5.92 18.62 -3.57
N GLY A 171 -5.04 18.71 -4.58
CA GLY A 171 -5.45 18.63 -5.98
C GLY A 171 -5.98 17.24 -6.36
N GLU A 172 -5.30 16.18 -5.90
CA GLU A 172 -5.76 14.80 -6.07
C GLU A 172 -7.05 14.52 -5.30
N LEU A 173 -7.14 14.98 -4.03
CA LEU A 173 -8.34 14.78 -3.20
C LEU A 173 -9.54 15.47 -3.82
N SER A 174 -9.38 16.71 -4.27
CA SER A 174 -10.41 17.41 -5.05
C SER A 174 -10.81 16.62 -6.29
N TYR A 175 -9.85 16.09 -7.05
CA TYR A 175 -10.14 15.27 -8.23
C TYR A 175 -10.92 14.01 -7.87
N LEU A 176 -10.68 13.40 -6.72
CA LEU A 176 -11.48 12.27 -6.22
C LEU A 176 -12.86 12.72 -5.72
N GLY A 177 -13.05 14.01 -5.46
CA GLY A 177 -14.26 14.55 -4.84
C GLY A 177 -14.28 14.29 -3.34
N LEU A 178 -13.12 14.28 -2.70
CA LEU A 178 -12.94 14.07 -1.26
C LEU A 178 -12.34 15.32 -0.63
N SER A 179 -12.85 15.68 0.55
CA SER A 179 -12.17 16.61 1.44
C SER A 179 -10.98 15.96 2.14
N GLU A 180 -10.07 16.78 2.68
CA GLU A 180 -8.97 16.31 3.52
C GLU A 180 -9.49 15.49 4.71
N LYS A 181 -10.57 15.95 5.35
CA LYS A 181 -11.19 15.28 6.48
C LYS A 181 -11.74 13.90 6.10
N GLU A 182 -12.50 13.79 5.02
CA GLU A 182 -13.05 12.50 4.57
C GLU A 182 -11.94 11.49 4.26
N PHE A 183 -10.84 11.94 3.65
CA PHE A 183 -9.70 11.08 3.38
C PHE A 183 -9.00 10.64 4.68
N ALA A 184 -8.76 11.57 5.61
CA ALA A 184 -8.16 11.28 6.91
C ALA A 184 -9.00 10.29 7.73
N ASP A 185 -10.32 10.50 7.79
CA ASP A 185 -11.26 9.61 8.48
C ASP A 185 -11.23 8.20 7.87
N GLY A 186 -11.20 8.10 6.53
CA GLY A 186 -11.08 6.82 5.84
C GLY A 186 -9.75 6.09 6.10
N LEU A 187 -8.62 6.81 6.14
CA LEU A 187 -7.33 6.23 6.51
C LEU A 187 -7.35 5.66 7.94
N ASN A 188 -7.95 6.40 8.88
CA ASN A 188 -8.13 5.94 10.26
C ASN A 188 -9.00 4.68 10.34
N GLN A 189 -10.12 4.67 9.60
CA GLN A 189 -11.02 3.53 9.58
C GLN A 189 -10.33 2.26 9.05
N VAL A 190 -9.59 2.36 7.95
CA VAL A 190 -8.85 1.20 7.41
C VAL A 190 -7.79 0.72 8.40
N ARG A 191 -7.08 1.63 9.07
CA ARG A 191 -6.08 1.25 10.08
C ARG A 191 -6.69 0.49 11.26
N GLN A 192 -7.87 0.88 11.73
CA GLN A 192 -8.58 0.18 12.80
C GLN A 192 -8.97 -1.25 12.39
N LEU A 193 -9.18 -1.49 11.09
CA LEU A 193 -9.47 -2.83 10.55
C LEU A 193 -8.21 -3.67 10.37
N LEU A 194 -7.02 -3.05 10.30
CA LEU A 194 -5.73 -3.73 10.21
C LEU A 194 -5.17 -3.92 11.61
N SER A 195 -5.82 -4.80 12.37
CA SER A 195 -5.61 -4.97 13.81
C SER A 195 -4.80 -6.20 14.19
N VAL A 196 -4.60 -7.16 13.28
CA VAL A 196 -3.97 -8.45 13.59
C VAL A 196 -2.46 -8.37 13.37
N PRO A 197 -1.65 -8.27 14.43
CA PRO A 197 -0.22 -8.20 14.26
C PRO A 197 0.36 -9.59 13.97
N CYS A 198 1.23 -9.65 12.98
CA CYS A 198 1.94 -10.85 12.55
C CYS A 198 3.40 -10.50 12.30
N VAL A 199 4.31 -11.44 12.50
CA VAL A 199 5.71 -11.30 12.10
C VAL A 199 6.00 -12.25 10.96
N TYR A 200 6.55 -11.71 9.88
CA TYR A 200 6.94 -12.44 8.69
C TYR A 200 8.45 -12.39 8.51
N TRP A 201 9.05 -13.48 8.04
CA TRP A 201 10.48 -13.51 7.73
C TRP A 201 10.83 -14.42 6.55
N THR A 202 11.99 -14.14 5.96
CA THR A 202 12.69 -14.99 4.99
C THR A 202 14.17 -15.05 5.39
N ASP A 203 14.78 -16.22 5.19
CA ASP A 203 16.18 -16.52 5.47
C ASP A 203 17.01 -16.74 4.19
N ASP A 204 16.49 -16.28 3.04
CA ASP A 204 17.14 -16.41 1.73
C ASP A 204 18.29 -15.42 1.49
N GLY A 205 18.54 -14.50 2.42
CA GLY A 205 19.57 -13.47 2.34
C GLY A 205 19.40 -12.51 1.15
N ARG A 206 18.20 -12.43 0.55
CA ARG A 206 17.93 -11.62 -0.64
C ARG A 206 16.89 -10.53 -0.34
N PRO A 207 16.95 -9.40 -1.08
CA PRO A 207 15.87 -8.43 -1.03
C PRO A 207 14.52 -9.05 -1.43
N PRO A 208 13.41 -8.72 -0.75
CA PRO A 208 12.11 -9.28 -1.06
C PRO A 208 11.66 -9.00 -2.50
N SER A 209 11.32 -10.06 -3.22
CA SER A 209 10.70 -10.04 -4.52
C SER A 209 9.26 -10.59 -4.49
N ARG A 210 8.64 -10.75 -5.67
CA ARG A 210 7.34 -11.41 -5.80
C ARG A 210 7.38 -12.89 -5.46
N ASP A 211 8.54 -13.52 -5.62
CA ASP A 211 8.72 -14.97 -5.47
C ASP A 211 9.28 -15.34 -4.09
N THR A 212 9.45 -14.34 -3.20
CA THR A 212 9.91 -14.54 -1.81
C THR A 212 8.99 -15.50 -1.09
N GLN A 213 9.57 -16.57 -0.54
CA GLN A 213 8.87 -17.45 0.38
C GLN A 213 8.93 -16.85 1.77
N TRP A 214 7.78 -16.75 2.43
CA TRP A 214 7.68 -16.16 3.75
C TRP A 214 7.30 -17.23 4.76
N THR A 215 7.90 -17.13 5.94
CA THR A 215 7.41 -17.80 7.15
C THR A 215 6.69 -16.78 8.02
N LYS A 216 5.67 -17.21 8.76
CA LYS A 216 4.78 -16.36 9.56
C LYS A 216 4.72 -16.83 11.01
N THR A 217 4.69 -15.88 11.94
CA THR A 217 4.30 -16.05 13.34
C THR A 217 3.11 -15.13 13.56
N GLY A 218 1.97 -15.68 13.94
CA GLY A 218 0.75 -14.95 14.26
C GLY A 218 -0.51 -15.75 13.89
N PRO A 219 -1.71 -15.25 14.23
CA PRO A 219 -1.97 -13.95 14.85
C PRO A 219 -1.33 -13.81 16.23
N LEU A 220 -0.78 -12.64 16.52
CA LEU A 220 -0.23 -12.29 17.83
C LEU A 220 -1.25 -11.44 18.60
N GLU A 221 -1.16 -11.44 19.94
CA GLU A 221 -2.08 -10.78 20.84
C GLU A 221 -2.12 -9.26 20.60
N ASP A 222 -0.94 -8.66 20.51
CA ASP A 222 -0.80 -7.21 20.37
C ASP A 222 0.51 -6.80 19.68
N ALA A 223 0.69 -5.49 19.54
CA ALA A 223 1.88 -4.91 18.92
C ALA A 223 3.16 -5.15 19.76
N GLU A 224 3.06 -5.26 21.09
CA GLU A 224 4.21 -5.49 21.95
C GLU A 224 4.73 -6.93 21.81
N GLU A 225 3.84 -7.91 21.72
CA GLU A 225 4.16 -9.29 21.41
C GLU A 225 4.82 -9.40 20.04
N ALA A 226 4.25 -8.76 19.02
CA ALA A 226 4.84 -8.71 17.70
C ALA A 226 6.25 -8.11 17.69
N ASP A 227 6.48 -7.05 18.46
CA ASP A 227 7.80 -6.46 18.61
C ASP A 227 8.78 -7.39 19.34
N ARG A 228 8.34 -8.14 20.36
CA ARG A 228 9.18 -9.18 21.01
C ARG A 228 9.57 -10.27 20.01
N HIS A 229 8.61 -10.79 19.24
CA HIS A 229 8.87 -11.80 18.22
C HIS A 229 9.79 -11.28 17.11
N HIS A 230 9.55 -10.06 16.63
CA HIS A 230 10.40 -9.41 15.63
C HIS A 230 11.84 -9.34 16.11
N ARG A 231 12.08 -8.80 17.32
CA ARG A 231 13.44 -8.67 17.87
C ARG A 231 14.11 -10.03 18.04
N ARG A 232 13.40 -11.03 18.56
CA ARG A 232 13.92 -12.39 18.72
C ARG A 232 14.35 -13.00 17.39
N LEU A 233 13.51 -12.93 16.36
CA LEU A 233 13.82 -13.43 15.03
C LEU A 233 14.96 -12.66 14.38
N ARG A 234 14.99 -11.33 14.54
CA ARG A 234 16.08 -10.49 14.05
C ARG A 234 17.42 -10.87 14.67
N CYS A 235 17.47 -11.12 15.97
CA CYS A 235 18.67 -11.60 16.65
C CYS A 235 19.10 -13.00 16.17
N ALA A 236 18.14 -13.90 15.92
CA ALA A 236 18.42 -15.27 15.51
C ALA A 236 18.88 -15.39 14.06
N LEU A 237 18.27 -14.65 13.14
CA LEU A 237 18.54 -14.73 11.70
C LEU A 237 19.64 -13.77 11.24
N GLY A 238 20.00 -12.78 12.05
CA GLY A 238 20.96 -11.75 11.67
C GLY A 238 20.37 -10.66 10.76
N HIS A 239 21.22 -9.71 10.36
CA HIS A 239 20.80 -8.51 9.62
C HIS A 239 20.59 -8.73 8.13
N GLU A 240 21.25 -9.73 7.53
CA GLU A 240 21.13 -10.07 6.10
C GLU A 240 19.75 -10.63 5.73
N ASN A 241 19.04 -11.18 6.72
CA ASN A 241 17.73 -11.77 6.54
C ASN A 241 16.61 -10.77 6.81
N VAL A 242 15.45 -10.98 6.20
CA VAL A 242 14.35 -10.03 6.29
C VAL A 242 13.36 -10.49 7.34
N VAL A 243 13.10 -9.63 8.32
CA VAL A 243 12.03 -9.78 9.32
C VAL A 243 11.17 -8.53 9.29
N VAL A 244 9.86 -8.69 9.14
CA VAL A 244 8.90 -7.59 9.07
C VAL A 244 7.70 -7.85 9.97
N THR A 245 7.19 -6.80 10.59
CA THR A 245 5.92 -6.87 11.32
C THR A 245 4.82 -6.39 10.39
N ALA A 246 3.74 -7.15 10.23
CA ALA A 246 2.59 -6.76 9.42
C ALA A 246 1.33 -6.68 10.28
N PHE A 247 0.48 -5.69 10.00
CA PHE A 247 -0.85 -5.54 10.60
C PHE A 247 -1.89 -5.94 9.58
N GLU A 248 -2.40 -7.18 9.70
CA GLU A 248 -3.37 -7.79 8.79
C GLU A 248 -4.81 -7.50 9.23
N PRO A 249 -5.79 -7.61 8.32
CA PRO A 249 -7.18 -7.53 8.73
C PRO A 249 -7.62 -8.78 9.49
N ASP A 250 -8.52 -8.58 10.45
CA ASP A 250 -9.17 -9.67 11.18
C ASP A 250 -10.34 -10.25 10.36
N ASP A 251 -10.00 -11.00 9.31
CA ASP A 251 -10.98 -11.62 8.40
C ASP A 251 -10.85 -13.16 8.34
N GLY A 252 -10.09 -13.75 9.26
CA GLY A 252 -9.85 -15.19 9.34
C GLY A 252 -8.96 -15.76 8.22
N VAL A 253 -8.43 -14.94 7.32
CA VAL A 253 -7.56 -15.40 6.24
C VAL A 253 -6.12 -15.52 6.73
N ASN A 254 -5.61 -16.75 6.79
CA ASN A 254 -4.19 -16.98 7.04
C ASN A 254 -3.36 -16.73 5.77
N SER A 255 -2.86 -15.50 5.60
CA SER A 255 -2.07 -15.13 4.43
C SER A 255 -0.62 -15.65 4.51
N PRO A 256 -0.14 -16.40 3.48
CA PRO A 256 1.24 -16.90 3.43
C PRO A 256 2.27 -15.81 3.11
N VAL A 257 1.82 -14.59 2.84
CA VAL A 257 2.66 -13.41 2.59
C VAL A 257 2.11 -12.21 3.36
N PRO A 258 2.94 -11.21 3.70
CA PRO A 258 2.44 -9.99 4.33
C PRO A 258 1.36 -9.33 3.46
N ARG A 259 0.11 -9.27 3.99
CA ARG A 259 -1.02 -8.68 3.27
C ARG A 259 -1.31 -7.24 3.67
N GLY A 260 -1.11 -6.93 4.95
CA GLY A 260 -1.49 -5.66 5.54
C GLY A 260 -0.40 -4.58 5.53
N LEU A 261 -0.43 -3.71 6.54
CA LEU A 261 0.56 -2.64 6.71
C LEU A 261 1.85 -3.19 7.33
N ILE A 262 2.99 -2.96 6.68
CA ILE A 262 4.28 -3.55 7.10
C ILE A 262 5.15 -2.50 7.84
N LYS A 263 5.80 -2.90 8.95
CA LYS A 263 6.84 -2.19 9.70
C LYS A 263 8.21 -2.91 9.60
N PRO A 264 9.34 -2.17 9.67
CA PRO A 264 9.43 -0.71 9.78
C PRO A 264 9.34 -0.08 8.38
N PHE A 265 8.23 0.58 8.08
CA PHE A 265 8.19 1.46 6.92
C PHE A 265 8.62 2.87 7.36
N THR A 266 9.86 2.97 7.86
CA THR A 266 10.50 4.26 8.23
C THR A 266 11.58 4.66 7.23
N GLY A 267 11.41 4.28 5.97
CA GLY A 267 12.33 4.62 4.89
C GLY A 267 11.75 4.35 3.51
N ASP A 268 12.17 5.17 2.57
CA ASP A 268 11.89 5.16 1.13
C ASP A 268 11.46 3.80 0.57
N ALA A 269 10.35 3.75 -0.18
CA ALA A 269 9.84 2.54 -0.85
C ALA A 269 10.89 1.84 -1.74
N HIS A 270 11.96 2.56 -2.11
CA HIS A 270 13.13 2.04 -2.81
C HIS A 270 13.99 1.04 -2.01
N SER A 271 14.07 1.16 -0.68
CA SER A 271 14.93 0.30 0.16
C SER A 271 14.37 -1.12 0.34
N VAL A 272 13.05 -1.28 0.24
CA VAL A 272 12.37 -2.56 0.47
C VAL A 272 12.18 -3.36 -0.83
N TYR A 273 12.17 -2.70 -2.00
CA TYR A 273 11.76 -3.34 -3.26
C TYR A 273 12.73 -3.17 -4.43
N GLY A 274 13.89 -2.53 -4.20
CA GLY A 274 14.91 -2.34 -5.22
C GLY A 274 14.54 -1.38 -6.35
N HIS A 275 15.53 -1.00 -7.16
CA HIS A 275 15.34 -0.14 -8.31
C HIS A 275 14.49 -0.85 -9.38
N ARG A 276 13.31 -0.29 -9.72
CA ARG A 276 12.89 -0.34 -11.13
C ARG A 276 13.74 0.68 -11.87
N LEU A 277 14.87 0.23 -12.39
CA LEU A 277 15.54 0.92 -13.48
C LEU A 277 14.54 0.95 -14.64
N TYR A 278 13.91 2.10 -14.86
CA TYR A 278 13.34 2.39 -16.16
C TYR A 278 14.53 2.61 -17.09
N THR A 279 14.97 1.54 -17.75
CA THR A 279 15.78 1.71 -18.95
C THR A 279 14.85 2.30 -20.01
N HIS A 280 14.97 3.60 -20.21
CA HIS A 280 14.55 4.21 -21.46
C HIS A 280 15.54 3.73 -22.52
N THR A 281 15.10 2.74 -23.30
CA THR A 281 15.57 2.49 -24.66
C THR A 281 14.40 2.78 -25.59
#